data_AF-A0A564Z4D1-F1
#
_entry.id   AF-A0A564Z4D1-F1
#
_cell.length_a   1.000
_cell.length_b   1.000
_cell.length_c   1.000
_cell.angle_alpha   90.00
_cell.angle_beta   90.00
_cell.angle_gamma   90.00
#
_symmetry.space_group_name_H-M   'P 1'
#
loop_
_entity.id
_entity.type
_entity.pdbx_description
1 polymer ?
#
loop_
_entity_poly.entity_id
_entity_poly.type
_entity_poly.pdbx_seq_one_letter_code
_entity_poly.pdbx_strand_id
1 'polypeptide(L)'
;MSRHNVNRVYKLVRELSSHGLVTLNGQTTQGHLPMANIYLHRRAIILDTRFAAPAHHIITDTSNCPLLEYTFNTPADIDTYWLHLRAVLMYTPFGFSRFSDPALANFADLEPPVLSVKSLREVLVQNEESYTPTL
;
A
#
# COMPACT_ATOMS: atom_id res chain seq x y z
N MET A 1 -11.34 27.57 -12.24
CA MET A 1 -10.41 26.91 -11.28
C MET A 1 -9.10 27.69 -11.22
N SER A 2 -8.57 27.97 -10.02
CA SER A 2 -7.23 28.58 -9.88
C SER A 2 -6.16 27.67 -10.48
N ARG A 3 -5.15 28.22 -11.16
CA ARG A 3 -3.98 27.47 -11.70
C ARG A 3 -3.35 26.54 -10.66
N HIS A 4 -3.37 26.95 -9.40
CA HIS A 4 -2.89 26.15 -8.27
C HIS A 4 -3.65 24.82 -8.11
N ASN A 5 -4.98 24.85 -8.23
CA ASN A 5 -5.82 23.66 -8.07
C ASN A 5 -5.59 22.67 -9.21
N VAL A 6 -5.42 23.17 -10.43
CA VAL A 6 -5.13 22.32 -11.61
C VAL A 6 -3.79 21.60 -11.44
N ASN A 7 -2.75 22.32 -11.00
CA ASN A 7 -1.44 21.72 -10.74
C ASN A 7 -1.50 20.66 -9.63
N ARG A 8 -2.30 20.88 -8.59
CA ARG A 8 -2.47 19.91 -7.50
C ARG A 8 -3.15 18.63 -7.98
N VAL A 9 -4.24 18.77 -8.75
CA VAL A 9 -4.93 17.62 -9.35
C VAL A 9 -4.00 16.84 -10.27
N TYR A 10 -3.22 17.54 -11.11
CA TYR A 10 -2.26 16.88 -12.00
C TYR A 10 -1.18 16.09 -11.25
N LYS A 11 -0.66 16.63 -10.14
CA LYS A 11 0.28 15.91 -9.28
C LYS A 11 -0.33 14.64 -8.69
N LEU A 12 -1.54 14.73 -8.13
CA LEU A 12 -2.25 13.58 -7.56
C LEU A 12 -2.50 12.50 -8.61
N VAL A 13 -2.95 12.90 -9.80
CA VAL A 13 -3.23 11.97 -10.91
C VAL A 13 -1.94 11.28 -11.36
N ARG A 14 -0.82 12.00 -11.40
CA ARG A 14 0.50 11.44 -11.72
C ARG A 14 0.97 10.44 -10.66
N GLU A 15 0.81 10.75 -9.39
CA GLU A 15 1.15 9.85 -8.27
C GLU A 15 0.31 8.58 -8.31
N LEU A 16 -1.02 8.70 -8.42
CA LEU A 16 -1.91 7.54 -8.53
C LEU A 16 -1.65 6.70 -9.78
N SER A 17 -1.25 7.34 -10.88
CA SER A 17 -0.85 6.63 -12.09
C SER A 17 0.43 5.83 -11.91
N SER A 18 1.41 6.34 -11.15
CA SER A 18 2.64 5.61 -10.84
C SER A 18 2.41 4.36 -9.99
N HIS A 19 1.34 4.33 -9.21
CA HIS A 19 0.89 3.16 -8.45
C HIS A 19 -0.02 2.22 -9.25
N GLY A 20 -0.28 2.51 -10.54
CA GLY A 20 -1.19 1.73 -11.38
C GLY A 20 -2.66 1.85 -10.99
N LEU A 21 -3.03 2.83 -10.16
CA LEU A 21 -4.41 3.05 -9.70
C LEU A 21 -5.21 3.93 -10.67
N VAL A 22 -4.53 4.68 -11.53
CA VAL A 22 -5.16 5.58 -12.50
C VAL A 22 -4.53 5.40 -13.88
N THR A 23 -5.37 5.30 -14.91
CA THR A 23 -4.96 5.33 -16.31
C THR A 23 -5.45 6.62 -16.99
N LEU A 24 -4.52 7.31 -17.63
CA LEU A 24 -4.80 8.46 -18.48
C LEU A 24 -5.02 7.96 -19.92
N ASN A 25 -6.24 8.05 -20.42
CA ASN A 25 -6.57 7.58 -21.76
C ASN A 25 -6.86 8.75 -22.68
N GLY A 26 -5.86 9.11 -23.48
CA GLY A 26 -5.98 10.08 -24.56
C GLY A 26 -6.47 11.46 -24.13
N GLN A 27 -6.67 12.32 -25.13
CA GLN A 27 -7.40 13.57 -24.98
C GLN A 27 -8.64 13.48 -25.85
N THR A 28 -9.81 13.68 -25.27
CA THR A 28 -11.06 13.86 -26.01
C THR A 28 -11.42 15.33 -26.05
N THR A 29 -12.26 15.70 -27.00
CA THR A 29 -12.80 17.06 -27.08
C THR A 29 -14.26 17.04 -26.62
N GLN A 30 -14.59 17.81 -25.59
CA GLN A 30 -15.99 18.12 -25.28
C GLN A 30 -16.30 19.50 -25.89
N GLY A 31 -16.89 19.49 -27.07
CA GLY A 31 -17.02 20.70 -27.90
C GLY A 31 -15.65 21.13 -28.43
N HIS A 32 -15.20 22.33 -28.08
CA HIS A 32 -13.92 22.92 -28.51
C HIS A 32 -12.80 22.83 -27.47
N LEU A 33 -13.07 22.25 -26.30
CA LEU A 33 -12.12 22.19 -25.19
C LEU A 33 -11.46 20.80 -25.10
N PRO A 34 -10.13 20.73 -25.02
CA PRO A 34 -9.44 19.47 -24.76
C PRO A 34 -9.73 19.00 -23.34
N MET A 35 -10.13 17.75 -23.21
CA MET A 35 -10.37 17.04 -21.96
C MET A 35 -9.41 15.87 -21.81
N ALA A 36 -8.93 15.67 -20.59
CA ALA A 36 -8.20 14.47 -20.22
C ALA A 36 -9.17 13.46 -19.62
N ASN A 37 -9.26 12.26 -20.20
CA ASN A 37 -10.04 11.18 -19.59
C ASN A 37 -9.18 10.43 -18.59
N ILE A 38 -9.68 10.36 -17.36
CA ILE A 38 -9.00 9.73 -16.24
C ILE A 38 -9.85 8.53 -15.83
N TYR A 39 -9.28 7.33 -15.94
CA TYR A 39 -9.90 6.10 -15.52
C TYR A 39 -9.30 5.67 -14.18
N LEU A 40 -10.16 5.52 -13.17
CA LEU A 40 -9.76 5.04 -11.85
C LEU A 40 -9.98 3.52 -11.78
N HIS A 41 -8.94 2.79 -11.39
CA HIS A 41 -9.03 1.35 -11.19
C HIS A 41 -9.64 1.06 -9.83
N ARG A 42 -10.74 0.31 -9.83
CA ARG A 42 -11.39 -0.15 -8.59
C ARG A 42 -10.69 -1.35 -7.98
N ARG A 43 -9.91 -2.08 -8.76
CA ARG A 43 -9.13 -3.24 -8.32
C ARG A 43 -7.65 -2.88 -8.33
N ALA A 44 -6.95 -3.30 -7.30
CA ALA A 44 -5.51 -3.13 -7.19
C ALA A 44 -4.88 -4.42 -6.67
N ILE A 45 -3.63 -4.65 -7.05
CA ILE A 45 -2.87 -5.82 -6.61
C ILE A 45 -1.54 -5.33 -6.08
N ILE A 46 -1.15 -5.84 -4.91
CA ILE A 46 0.18 -5.64 -4.36
C ILE A 46 0.88 -6.99 -4.37
N LEU A 47 2.06 -7.06 -4.97
CA LEU A 47 2.96 -8.18 -4.79
C LEU A 47 3.66 -8.02 -3.45
N ASP A 48 3.44 -8.95 -2.53
CA ASP A 48 4.03 -8.90 -1.20
C ASP A 48 5.48 -9.38 -1.22
N THR A 49 6.40 -8.43 -1.39
CA THR A 49 7.83 -8.68 -1.53
C THR A 49 8.56 -8.85 -0.19
N ARG A 50 7.85 -8.93 0.94
CA ARG A 50 8.45 -9.15 2.26
C ARG A 50 9.23 -10.47 2.36
N PHE A 51 8.81 -11.47 1.59
CA PHE A 51 9.40 -12.81 1.58
C PHE A 51 10.37 -13.03 0.43
N ALA A 52 10.64 -12.00 -0.37
CA ALA A 52 11.46 -12.16 -1.55
C ALA A 52 12.94 -12.35 -1.17
N ALA A 53 13.67 -13.13 -1.96
CA ALA A 53 15.10 -13.35 -1.69
C ALA A 53 15.90 -12.03 -1.84
N PRO A 54 16.71 -11.64 -0.84
CA PRO A 54 17.49 -10.41 -0.89
C PRO A 54 18.62 -10.55 -1.92
N ALA A 55 18.69 -9.62 -2.87
CA ALA A 55 19.92 -9.36 -3.63
C ALA A 55 20.25 -7.87 -3.60
N HIS A 56 21.50 -7.53 -3.93
CA HIS A 56 21.92 -6.14 -4.05
C HIS A 56 21.07 -5.45 -5.13
N HIS A 57 20.14 -4.60 -4.67
CA HIS A 57 19.29 -3.72 -5.48
C HIS A 57 18.20 -4.36 -6.37
N ILE A 58 18.07 -5.69 -6.41
CA ILE A 58 17.08 -6.36 -7.25
C ILE A 58 16.40 -7.47 -6.46
N ILE A 59 15.07 -7.57 -6.59
CA ILE A 59 14.31 -8.70 -6.10
C ILE A 59 14.44 -9.83 -7.11
N THR A 60 15.15 -10.91 -6.75
CA THR A 60 15.54 -11.97 -7.69
C THR A 60 14.57 -13.15 -7.69
N ASP A 61 13.96 -13.46 -6.55
CA ASP A 61 12.99 -14.54 -6.43
C ASP A 61 11.66 -14.01 -5.89
N THR A 62 10.69 -13.86 -6.79
CA THR A 62 9.31 -13.47 -6.48
C THR A 62 8.34 -14.65 -6.52
N SER A 63 8.81 -15.88 -6.73
CA SER A 63 7.95 -17.06 -6.88
C SER A 63 7.16 -17.37 -5.60
N ASN A 64 7.75 -17.05 -4.44
CA ASN A 64 7.17 -17.25 -3.12
C ASN A 64 6.44 -16.01 -2.57
N CYS A 65 6.29 -14.95 -3.37
CA CYS A 65 5.63 -13.71 -2.93
C CYS A 65 4.12 -13.81 -3.13
N PRO A 66 3.29 -13.70 -2.08
CA PRO A 66 1.85 -13.74 -2.23
C PRO A 66 1.33 -12.48 -2.94
N LEU A 67 0.24 -12.64 -3.70
CA LEU A 67 -0.48 -11.54 -4.32
C LEU A 67 -1.63 -11.11 -3.41
N LEU A 68 -1.60 -9.86 -2.98
CA LEU A 68 -2.67 -9.24 -2.20
C LEU A 68 -3.61 -8.50 -3.16
N GLU A 69 -4.81 -9.03 -3.34
CA GLU A 69 -5.85 -8.42 -4.18
C GLU A 69 -6.76 -7.50 -3.36
N TYR A 70 -7.05 -6.31 -3.90
CA TYR A 70 -7.94 -5.32 -3.30
C TYR A 70 -9.05 -4.93 -4.26
N THR A 71 -10.23 -4.66 -3.70
CA THR A 71 -11.35 -4.02 -4.40
C THR A 71 -11.84 -2.84 -3.57
N PHE A 72 -11.71 -1.63 -4.10
CA PHE A 72 -12.09 -0.40 -3.41
C PHE A 72 -13.61 -0.20 -3.47
N ASN A 73 -14.30 -0.60 -2.40
CA ASN A 73 -15.74 -0.37 -2.25
C ASN A 73 -16.01 0.74 -1.23
N THR A 74 -15.17 0.82 -0.20
CA THR A 74 -15.28 1.74 0.92
C THR A 74 -13.97 2.52 1.11
N PRO A 75 -14.00 3.69 1.76
CA PRO A 75 -12.77 4.41 2.08
C PRO A 75 -11.84 3.61 3.00
N ALA A 76 -12.39 2.72 3.83
CA ALA A 76 -11.58 1.84 4.69
C ALA A 76 -10.70 0.89 3.88
N ASP A 77 -11.20 0.38 2.73
CA ASP A 77 -10.42 -0.51 1.86
C ASP A 77 -9.19 0.21 1.28
N ILE A 78 -9.32 1.52 1.02
CA ILE A 78 -8.24 2.38 0.52
C ILE A 78 -7.19 2.56 1.61
N ASP A 79 -7.59 2.83 2.85
CA ASP A 79 -6.68 2.98 3.98
C ASP A 79 -5.89 1.68 4.23
N THR A 80 -6.57 0.53 4.20
CA THR A 80 -5.93 -0.79 4.33
C THR A 80 -4.91 -1.03 3.22
N TYR A 81 -5.25 -0.70 1.97
CA TYR A 81 -4.32 -0.80 0.84
C TYR A 81 -3.05 0.03 1.08
N TRP A 82 -3.16 1.29 1.50
CA TRP A 82 -2.01 2.15 1.75
C TRP A 82 -1.16 1.68 2.94
N LEU A 83 -1.80 1.17 3.99
CA LEU A 83 -1.10 0.58 5.14
C LEU A 83 -0.31 -0.67 4.72
N HIS A 84 -0.91 -1.57 3.95
CA HIS A 84 -0.25 -2.76 3.46
C HIS A 84 0.88 -2.43 2.47
N LEU A 85 0.66 -1.48 1.56
CA LEU A 85 1.71 -1.00 0.66
C LEU A 85 2.91 -0.45 1.44
N ARG A 86 2.67 0.37 2.46
CA ARG A 86 3.72 0.89 3.33
C ARG A 86 4.47 -0.23 4.04
N ALA A 87 3.76 -1.22 4.57
CA ALA A 87 4.38 -2.37 5.22
C ALA A 87 5.27 -3.15 4.25
N VAL A 88 4.76 -3.47 3.05
CA VAL A 88 5.55 -4.16 2.03
C VAL A 88 6.82 -3.37 1.70
N LEU A 89 6.72 -2.05 1.46
CA LEU A 89 7.89 -1.22 1.16
C LEU A 89 8.91 -1.15 2.31
N MET A 90 8.45 -1.13 3.57
CA MET A 90 9.35 -1.05 4.75
C MET A 90 10.03 -2.38 5.07
N TYR A 91 9.36 -3.50 4.83
CA TYR A 91 9.82 -4.84 5.22
C TYR A 91 10.33 -5.67 4.05
N THR A 92 10.33 -5.12 2.82
CA THR A 92 11.01 -5.77 1.69
C THR A 92 12.51 -5.82 1.96
N PRO A 93 13.14 -7.00 1.95
CA PRO A 93 14.54 -7.15 2.27
C PRO A 93 15.41 -6.68 1.09
N PHE A 94 15.66 -5.36 1.02
CA PHE A 94 16.62 -4.81 0.06
C PHE A 94 18.04 -5.07 0.52
N GLY A 95 18.83 -5.74 -0.34
CA GLY A 95 20.17 -6.26 -0.08
C GLY A 95 20.90 -5.69 1.13
N PHE A 96 20.82 -6.40 2.26
CA PHE A 96 21.80 -6.34 3.34
C PHE A 96 21.66 -7.57 4.24
N SER A 97 22.77 -8.29 4.42
CA SER A 97 23.07 -9.14 5.57
C SER A 97 22.99 -8.36 6.90
N ARG A 98 21.78 -7.99 7.32
CA ARG A 98 21.46 -7.61 8.71
C ARG A 98 20.61 -8.76 9.23
N PHE A 99 21.14 -9.91 9.60
CA PHE A 99 21.84 -10.13 10.85
C PHE A 99 22.76 -11.36 10.75
N SER A 100 24.08 -11.18 10.80
CA SER A 100 24.98 -12.17 11.39
C SER A 100 25.08 -11.90 12.90
N ASP A 101 23.95 -11.58 13.54
CA ASP A 101 23.85 -11.57 14.98
C ASP A 101 23.49 -13.00 15.38
N PRO A 102 24.38 -13.74 16.07
CA PRO A 102 24.09 -15.10 16.51
C PRO A 102 22.89 -15.19 17.47
N ALA A 103 22.38 -14.07 17.99
CA ALA A 103 21.12 -14.02 18.74
C ALA A 103 19.86 -13.90 17.83
N LEU A 104 20.01 -13.48 16.57
CA LEU A 104 18.94 -13.40 15.55
C LEU A 104 19.02 -14.49 14.47
N ALA A 105 19.96 -15.42 14.60
CA ALA A 105 20.00 -16.66 13.82
C ALA A 105 18.72 -17.51 13.95
N ASN A 106 17.86 -17.17 14.90
CA ASN A 106 16.55 -17.76 15.11
C ASN A 106 15.41 -16.97 14.45
N PHE A 107 15.64 -16.20 13.37
CA PHE A 107 14.57 -15.98 12.39
C PHE A 107 14.33 -17.27 11.57
N ALA A 108 14.02 -18.34 12.31
CA ALA A 108 13.29 -19.50 11.85
C ALA A 108 11.78 -19.26 12.00
N ASP A 109 11.36 -18.00 12.06
CA ASP A 109 9.96 -17.64 11.98
C ASP A 109 9.52 -17.90 10.54
N LEU A 110 8.96 -19.10 10.34
CA LEU A 110 8.21 -19.50 9.15
C LEU A 110 6.99 -18.60 8.90
N GLU A 111 6.70 -17.69 9.82
CA GLU A 111 5.63 -16.72 9.72
C GLU A 111 6.22 -15.31 9.68
N PRO A 112 5.71 -14.43 8.79
CA PRO A 112 6.09 -13.02 8.83
C PRO A 112 5.84 -12.47 10.23
N PRO A 113 6.61 -11.49 10.71
CA PRO A 113 6.20 -10.73 11.88
C PRO A 113 4.81 -10.19 11.60
N VAL A 114 3.81 -10.76 12.28
CA VAL A 114 2.43 -10.30 12.23
C VAL A 114 2.46 -8.96 12.93
N LEU A 115 2.68 -7.91 12.16
CA LEU A 115 2.19 -6.60 12.53
C LEU A 115 0.68 -6.77 12.50
N SER A 116 0.13 -7.14 13.65
CA SER A 116 -1.29 -7.00 13.95
C SER A 116 -1.55 -5.50 13.94
N VAL A 117 -1.64 -4.94 12.74
CA VAL A 117 -2.15 -3.59 12.54
C VAL A 117 -3.65 -3.76 12.70
N LYS A 118 -4.09 -3.74 13.96
CA LYS A 118 -5.50 -3.70 14.30
C LYS A 118 -6.14 -2.61 13.46
N SER A 119 -7.24 -2.94 12.80
CA SER A 119 -8.00 -1.91 12.11
C SER A 119 -8.37 -0.83 13.12
N LEU A 120 -8.47 0.44 12.68
CA LEU A 120 -8.83 1.55 13.58
C LEU A 120 -10.17 1.26 14.30
N ARG A 121 -11.04 0.44 13.68
CA ARG A 121 -12.27 -0.10 14.27
C ARG A 121 -12.01 -1.03 15.46
N GLU A 122 -11.07 -1.98 15.33
CA GLU A 122 -10.68 -2.86 16.43
C GLU A 122 -10.05 -2.10 17.60
N VAL A 123 -9.31 -1.02 17.34
CA VAL A 123 -8.76 -0.14 18.39
C VAL A 123 -9.86 0.66 19.09
N LEU A 124 -10.85 1.17 18.34
CA LEU A 124 -11.96 1.94 18.89
C LEU A 124 -12.91 1.07 19.73
N VAL A 125 -13.18 -0.17 19.30
CA VAL A 125 -14.01 -1.14 20.06
C VAL A 125 -13.36 -1.52 21.39
N GLN A 126 -12.03 -1.64 21.44
CA GLN A 126 -11.32 -1.95 22.70
C GLN A 126 -11.36 -0.81 23.75
N ASN A 127 -11.56 0.44 23.33
CA ASN A 127 -11.64 1.57 24.25
C ASN A 127 -13.03 1.72 24.90
N GLU A 128 -14.09 1.14 24.32
CA GLU A 128 -15.43 1.17 24.93
C GLU A 128 -15.61 0.08 26.02
N GLU A 129 -14.86 -1.02 25.94
CA GLU A 129 -14.96 -2.13 26.91
C GLU A 129 -14.14 -1.94 28.19
N SER A 130 -13.33 -0.87 28.29
CA SER A 130 -12.36 -0.68 29.37
C SER A 130 -12.67 0.44 30.36
N TYR A 131 -13.84 1.10 30.26
CA TYR A 131 -14.30 2.07 31.26
C TYR A 131 -15.34 1.46 32.21
N THR A 132 -14.89 0.82 33.27
CA THR A 132 -15.72 0.67 34.49
C THR A 132 -15.52 1.92 35.35
N PRO A 133 -16.53 2.80 35.50
CA PRO A 133 -16.42 3.90 36.45
C PRO A 133 -16.40 3.32 37.86
N THR A 134 -15.30 3.52 38.57
CA THR A 134 -15.28 3.32 40.03
C THR A 134 -16.11 4.43 40.67
N LEU A 135 -17.13 4.02 41.44
CA LEU A 135 -17.95 4.84 42.34
C LEU A 135 -17.09 5.57 43.38
#